data_AF-A0A150WWW1-F1
#
_entry.id   AF-A0A150WWW1-F1
#
_cell.length_a   1.000
_cell.length_b   1.000
_cell.length_c   1.000
_cell.angle_alpha   90.00
_cell.angle_beta   90.00
_cell.angle_gamma   90.00
#
_symmetry.space_group_name_H-M   'P 1'
#
loop_
_entity.id
_entity.type
_entity.pdbx_description
1 polymer ?
#
loop_
_entity_poly.entity_id
_entity_poly.type
_entity_poly.pdbx_seq_one_letter_code
_entity_poly.pdbx_strand_id
1 'polypeptide(L)'
;MLAQNRAEHLAFLLKKPGFELAFVEHEGSVYFAHYKESSVAPSSAVVKLLQGLFDQFIDHSFFILRNRIYTTASLTEMCRGMIKVVAKRATAGIIPVDHKLDGPWQFREIGPADMELWNSMYRVDSKLAESQKLNKGLLSSSQYLSELRETALSLARQVPRGDVLHDYDRDIAAVLVDAEGAILSYGVNSNSKNKTLHAEVNLLQNLYRQSSVKIPANAVLYSTHKPCKMCAGMIYHWCEDPASLRVYYSVEEKGSLSRETILDKLSLNKPFPAQ
;
A
#
# COMPACT_ATOMS: atom_id res chain seq x y z
N MET A 1 10.51 12.30 31.30
CA MET A 1 9.66 13.01 30.32
C MET A 1 8.64 12.03 29.78
N LEU A 2 7.36 12.40 29.73
CA LEU A 2 6.34 11.52 29.15
C LEU A 2 6.58 11.42 27.64
N ALA A 3 6.61 10.18 27.12
CA ALA A 3 6.79 9.93 25.69
C ALA A 3 5.75 10.66 24.82
N GLN A 4 4.56 10.89 25.38
CA GLN A 4 3.49 11.67 24.76
C GLN A 4 3.85 13.15 24.58
N ASN A 5 4.27 13.86 25.64
CA ASN A 5 4.66 15.28 25.53
C ASN A 5 5.79 15.47 24.51
N ARG A 6 6.73 14.53 24.46
CA ARG A 6 7.79 14.54 23.46
C ARG A 6 7.25 14.41 22.03
N ALA A 7 6.33 13.47 21.79
CA ALA A 7 5.71 13.29 20.48
C ALA A 7 4.85 14.48 20.06
N GLU A 8 4.08 15.06 20.98
CA GLU A 8 3.26 16.26 20.73
C GLU A 8 4.14 17.48 20.39
N HIS A 9 5.29 17.64 21.06
CA HIS A 9 6.24 18.70 20.77
C HIS A 9 6.96 18.50 19.43
N LEU A 10 7.39 17.27 19.10
CA LEU A 10 7.93 16.97 17.77
C LEU A 10 6.90 17.23 16.66
N ALA A 11 5.64 16.87 16.91
CA ALA A 11 4.55 17.19 15.99
C ALA A 11 4.33 18.70 15.85
N PHE A 12 4.52 19.48 16.93
CA PHE A 12 4.49 20.95 16.88
C PHE A 12 5.60 21.52 16.01
N LEU A 13 6.84 21.07 16.19
CA LEU A 13 7.99 21.52 15.42
C LEU A 13 7.88 21.18 13.93
N LEU A 14 7.27 20.04 13.61
CA LEU A 14 7.13 19.55 12.25
C LEU A 14 5.83 19.97 11.57
N LYS A 15 4.90 20.65 12.27
CA LYS A 15 3.56 20.94 11.74
C LYS A 15 3.65 21.78 10.47
N LYS A 16 2.90 21.35 9.44
CA LYS A 16 2.69 22.12 8.21
C LYS A 16 1.18 22.29 7.93
N PRO A 17 0.65 23.52 7.78
CA PRO A 17 -0.77 23.75 7.53
C PRO A 17 -1.28 23.05 6.26
N GLY A 18 -2.40 22.32 6.36
CA GLY A 18 -2.99 21.55 5.26
C GLY A 18 -2.32 20.21 4.98
N PHE A 19 -1.44 19.75 5.88
CA PHE A 19 -0.76 18.46 5.78
C PHE A 19 -0.93 17.64 7.06
N GLU A 20 -1.22 16.36 6.85
CA GLU A 20 -1.00 15.31 7.83
C GLU A 20 0.50 15.09 8.01
N LEU A 21 0.88 14.65 9.21
CA LEU A 21 2.25 14.34 9.58
C LEU A 21 2.31 12.90 10.11
N ALA A 22 3.35 12.17 9.73
CA ALA A 22 3.76 10.95 10.40
C ALA A 22 5.27 10.99 10.64
N PHE A 23 5.73 10.49 11.79
CA PHE A 23 7.14 10.45 12.12
C PHE A 23 7.52 9.28 13.03
N VAL A 24 8.82 9.00 13.07
CA VAL A 24 9.43 8.01 13.96
C VAL A 24 10.80 8.50 14.40
N GLU A 25 11.11 8.34 15.69
CA GLU A 25 12.42 8.65 16.25
C GLU A 25 13.32 7.42 16.24
N HIS A 26 14.59 7.60 15.88
CA HIS A 26 15.63 6.58 16.01
C HIS A 26 17.01 7.24 16.12
N GLU A 27 17.76 6.90 17.17
CA GLU A 27 19.16 7.35 17.38
C GLU A 27 19.37 8.88 17.23
N GLY A 28 18.49 9.66 17.87
CA GLY A 28 18.55 11.13 17.82
C GLY A 28 18.05 11.77 16.53
N SER A 29 17.70 10.96 15.52
CA SER A 29 17.06 11.42 14.29
C SER A 29 15.54 11.28 14.37
N VAL A 30 14.82 12.19 13.72
CA VAL A 30 13.37 12.18 13.54
C VAL A 30 13.09 12.07 12.04
N TYR A 31 12.68 10.89 11.61
CA TYR A 31 12.27 10.63 10.23
C TYR A 31 10.80 10.96 10.09
N PHE A 32 10.43 11.81 9.15
CA PHE A 32 9.04 12.27 9.03
C PHE A 32 8.58 12.40 7.59
N ALA A 33 7.28 12.30 7.36
CA ALA A 33 6.67 12.55 6.07
C ALA A 33 5.42 13.40 6.24
N HIS A 34 5.23 14.32 5.30
CA HIS A 34 4.00 15.08 5.13
C HIS A 34 3.14 14.48 4.03
N TYR A 35 1.82 14.60 4.20
CA TYR A 35 0.84 14.24 3.19
C TYR A 35 -0.30 15.26 3.17
N LYS A 36 -0.63 15.77 1.98
CA LYS A 36 -1.63 16.83 1.83
C LYS A 36 -3.02 16.27 2.17
N GLU A 37 -3.74 16.94 3.08
CA GLU A 37 -5.07 16.47 3.54
C GLU A 37 -6.10 16.39 2.41
N SER A 38 -5.95 17.22 1.37
CA SER A 38 -6.81 17.22 0.19
C SER A 38 -6.41 16.18 -0.87
N SER A 39 -5.32 15.44 -0.67
CA SER A 39 -4.84 14.49 -1.67
C SER A 39 -5.74 13.27 -1.75
N VAL A 40 -6.01 12.83 -2.97
CA VAL A 40 -6.81 11.63 -3.25
C VAL A 40 -5.94 10.42 -3.60
N ALA A 41 -4.61 10.51 -3.45
CA ALA A 41 -3.70 9.43 -3.78
C ALA A 41 -3.93 8.19 -2.87
N PRO A 42 -3.60 6.97 -3.33
CA PRO A 42 -3.62 5.76 -2.50
C PRO A 42 -2.43 5.73 -1.53
N SER A 43 -2.37 6.73 -0.65
CA SER A 43 -1.26 6.99 0.26
C SER A 43 -1.73 7.79 1.49
N SER A 44 -0.81 8.03 2.40
CA SER A 44 -0.96 8.85 3.60
C SER A 44 0.43 9.24 4.08
N ALA A 45 0.51 10.10 5.09
CA ALA A 45 1.80 10.42 5.73
C ALA A 45 2.47 9.15 6.27
N VAL A 46 1.69 8.22 6.84
CA VAL A 46 2.20 6.93 7.35
C VAL A 46 2.72 6.05 6.22
N VAL A 47 1.96 5.91 5.13
CA VAL A 47 2.38 5.10 3.99
C VAL A 47 3.66 5.67 3.39
N LYS A 48 3.71 6.97 3.10
CA LYS A 48 4.89 7.63 2.55
C LYS A 48 6.13 7.48 3.44
N LEU A 49 5.98 7.66 4.75
CA LEU A 49 7.06 7.43 5.72
C LEU A 49 7.60 5.99 5.63
N LEU A 50 6.70 5.00 5.66
CA LEU A 50 7.07 3.59 5.62
C LEU A 50 7.75 3.22 4.30
N GLN A 51 7.17 3.60 3.17
CA GLN A 51 7.73 3.30 1.85
C GLN A 51 9.11 3.92 1.68
N GLY A 52 9.26 5.20 2.00
CA GLY A 52 10.54 5.87 1.83
C GLY A 52 11.62 5.44 2.83
N LEU A 53 11.24 4.99 4.04
CA LEU A 53 12.22 4.39 4.95
C LEU A 53 12.82 3.09 4.40
N PHE A 54 12.02 2.23 3.76
CA PHE A 54 12.54 1.03 3.11
C PHE A 54 13.47 1.36 1.94
N ASP A 55 13.13 2.38 1.15
CA ASP A 55 13.90 2.73 -0.03
C ASP A 55 15.20 3.46 0.30
N GLN A 56 15.18 4.38 1.25
CA GLN A 56 16.34 5.19 1.61
C GLN A 56 17.29 4.49 2.59
N PHE A 57 16.77 3.58 3.42
CA PHE A 57 17.53 2.94 4.50
C PHE A 57 17.41 1.42 4.41
N ILE A 58 17.89 0.86 3.30
CA ILE A 58 17.96 -0.58 3.06
C ILE A 58 18.70 -1.25 4.24
N ASP A 59 18.19 -2.39 4.69
CA ASP A 59 18.63 -3.17 5.87
C ASP A 59 18.47 -2.47 7.23
N HIS A 60 18.44 -1.14 7.28
CA HIS A 60 18.31 -0.34 8.50
C HIS A 60 16.85 0.02 8.83
N SER A 61 15.98 0.01 7.83
CA SER A 61 14.55 0.35 7.96
C SER A 61 13.86 -0.43 9.07
N PHE A 62 14.15 -1.73 9.23
CA PHE A 62 13.58 -2.54 10.30
C PHE A 62 13.99 -2.08 11.70
N PHE A 63 15.19 -1.54 11.90
CA PHE A 63 15.63 -1.01 13.19
C PHE A 63 14.91 0.29 13.52
N ILE A 64 14.75 1.17 12.51
CA ILE A 64 13.96 2.39 12.63
C ILE A 64 12.50 2.04 12.98
N LEU A 65 11.89 1.11 12.23
CA LEU A 65 10.46 0.76 12.32
C LEU A 65 10.09 -0.15 13.51
N ARG A 66 11.07 -0.58 14.32
CA ARG A 66 10.82 -1.14 15.65
C ARG A 66 10.37 -0.07 16.65
N ASN A 67 10.68 1.20 16.38
CA ASN A 67 10.22 2.33 17.17
C ASN A 67 8.74 2.62 16.89
N ARG A 68 8.14 3.44 17.75
CA ARG A 68 6.72 3.80 17.61
C ARG A 68 6.59 4.87 16.54
N ILE A 69 5.68 4.64 15.61
CA ILE A 69 5.26 5.66 14.65
C ILE A 69 4.21 6.54 15.31
N TYR A 70 4.32 7.84 15.07
CA TYR A 70 3.41 8.86 15.57
C TYR A 70 2.79 9.57 14.38
N THR A 71 1.50 9.85 14.42
CA THR A 71 0.83 10.61 13.35
C THR A 71 -0.26 11.52 13.90
N THR A 72 -0.43 12.67 13.25
CA THR A 72 -1.52 13.62 13.55
C THR A 72 -2.86 13.16 12.99
N ALA A 73 -2.85 12.30 11.98
CA ALA A 73 -4.05 11.75 11.35
C ALA A 73 -4.63 10.56 12.15
N SER A 74 -5.89 10.25 11.88
CA SER A 74 -6.48 8.97 12.31
C SER A 74 -5.98 7.82 11.43
N LEU A 75 -5.76 6.64 12.01
CA LEU A 75 -5.31 5.48 11.24
C LEU A 75 -6.47 4.80 10.51
N THR A 76 -6.44 4.88 9.18
CA THR A 76 -7.30 4.12 8.27
C THR A 76 -6.94 2.63 8.25
N GLU A 77 -7.79 1.78 7.65
CA GLU A 77 -7.49 0.36 7.47
C GLU A 77 -6.21 0.13 6.64
N MET A 78 -5.97 0.98 5.63
CA MET A 78 -4.71 1.00 4.87
C MET A 78 -3.50 1.23 5.80
N CYS A 79 -3.55 2.26 6.65
CA CYS A 79 -2.45 2.58 7.57
C CYS A 79 -2.22 1.44 8.58
N ARG A 80 -3.30 0.90 9.16
CA ARG A 80 -3.23 -0.22 10.12
C ARG A 80 -2.64 -1.47 9.49
N GLY A 81 -3.08 -1.80 8.28
CA GLY A 81 -2.55 -2.92 7.51
C GLY A 81 -1.06 -2.74 7.20
N MET A 82 -0.68 -1.57 6.69
CA MET A 82 0.72 -1.23 6.38
C MET A 82 1.61 -1.34 7.64
N ILE A 83 1.21 -0.72 8.74
CA ILE A 83 1.92 -0.81 10.03
C ILE A 83 2.03 -2.27 10.48
N LYS A 84 0.98 -3.08 10.36
CA LYS A 84 1.00 -4.48 10.80
C LYS A 84 1.99 -5.33 10.01
N VAL A 85 2.23 -5.01 8.74
CA VAL A 85 3.16 -5.73 7.87
C VAL A 85 4.60 -5.32 8.16
N VAL A 86 4.89 -4.02 8.30
CA VAL A 86 6.28 -3.54 8.26
C VAL A 86 6.78 -2.82 9.51
N ALA A 87 5.91 -2.52 10.48
CA ALA A 87 6.25 -1.82 11.70
C ALA A 87 5.67 -2.52 12.95
N LYS A 88 6.07 -2.05 14.13
CA LYS A 88 5.63 -2.69 15.38
C LYS A 88 4.38 -2.05 15.98
N ARG A 89 4.33 -0.72 16.02
CA ARG A 89 3.33 0.03 16.77
C ARG A 89 3.20 1.45 16.25
N ALA A 90 1.99 1.99 16.33
CA ALA A 90 1.72 3.38 16.02
C ALA A 90 0.81 4.03 17.07
N THR A 91 0.86 5.36 17.16
CA THR A 91 -0.06 6.21 17.90
C THR A 91 -0.58 7.28 16.94
N ALA A 92 -1.91 7.42 16.90
CA ALA A 92 -2.64 8.27 15.97
C ALA A 92 -3.22 9.49 16.69
N GLY A 93 -3.67 10.48 15.92
CA GLY A 93 -4.41 11.63 16.45
C GLY A 93 -3.62 12.48 17.44
N ILE A 94 -2.29 12.56 17.27
CA ILE A 94 -1.46 13.39 18.13
C ILE A 94 -1.75 14.85 17.84
N ILE A 95 -1.95 15.62 18.91
CA ILE A 95 -2.21 17.04 18.82
C ILE A 95 -0.86 17.77 18.94
N PRO A 96 -0.46 18.59 17.95
CA PRO A 96 0.77 19.38 18.05
C PRO A 96 0.69 20.39 19.20
N VAL A 97 1.59 20.28 20.19
CA VAL A 97 1.64 21.17 21.37
C VAL A 97 3.09 21.55 21.68
N ASP A 98 3.36 22.84 21.88
CA ASP A 98 4.67 23.30 22.31
C ASP A 98 4.90 23.04 23.81
N HIS A 99 5.59 21.94 24.11
CA HIS A 99 6.05 21.63 25.46
C HIS A 99 7.37 22.31 25.86
N LYS A 100 7.90 23.24 25.04
CA LYS A 100 9.18 23.95 25.27
C LYS A 100 10.33 22.99 25.56
N LEU A 101 10.43 21.92 24.78
CA LEU A 101 11.47 20.93 24.92
C LEU A 101 12.65 21.32 24.04
N ASP A 102 13.85 21.20 24.56
CA ASP A 102 15.07 21.29 23.77
C ASP A 102 15.62 19.89 23.52
N GLY A 103 16.13 19.66 22.32
CA GLY A 103 16.75 18.40 21.96
C GLY A 103 17.64 18.53 20.73
N PRO A 104 18.75 17.78 20.64
CA PRO A 104 19.61 17.76 19.46
C PRO A 104 18.98 16.92 18.34
N TRP A 105 17.74 17.22 17.95
CA TRP A 105 17.00 16.44 16.96
C TRP A 105 17.54 16.69 15.56
N GLN A 106 17.84 15.60 14.85
CA GLN A 106 18.13 15.67 13.43
C GLN A 106 16.87 15.33 12.64
N PHE A 107 16.24 16.34 12.06
CA PHE A 107 15.03 16.16 11.25
C PHE A 107 15.40 15.68 9.84
N ARG A 108 14.78 14.58 9.40
CA ARG A 108 14.98 13.98 8.08
C ARG A 108 13.63 13.74 7.40
N GLU A 109 13.32 14.58 6.41
CA GLU A 109 12.07 14.45 5.66
C GLU A 109 12.17 13.31 4.62
N ILE A 110 11.17 12.43 4.62
CA ILE A 110 11.01 11.33 3.67
C ILE A 110 10.19 11.83 2.48
N GLY A 111 10.91 12.45 1.54
CA GLY A 111 10.34 13.03 0.31
C GLY A 111 9.66 14.37 0.54
N PRO A 112 9.63 15.25 -0.46
CA PRO A 112 9.09 16.60 -0.30
C PRO A 112 7.59 16.55 -0.02
N ALA A 113 7.07 17.51 0.75
CA ALA A 113 5.68 17.49 1.22
C ALA A 113 4.62 17.43 0.10
N ASP A 114 4.90 18.05 -1.05
CA ASP A 114 4.03 18.09 -2.24
C ASP A 114 3.98 16.76 -3.01
N MET A 115 4.89 15.83 -2.73
CA MET A 115 4.85 14.48 -3.28
C MET A 115 3.70 13.68 -2.65
N GLU A 116 2.66 13.41 -3.44
CA GLU A 116 1.46 12.65 -3.03
C GLU A 116 1.74 11.14 -2.92
N LEU A 117 2.50 10.59 -3.86
CA LEU A 117 2.98 9.20 -3.82
C LEU A 117 4.48 9.13 -3.68
N TRP A 118 4.97 8.28 -2.78
CA TRP A 118 6.38 7.93 -2.75
C TRP A 118 6.78 7.29 -4.10
N ASN A 119 7.79 7.86 -4.76
CA ASN A 119 8.29 7.33 -6.01
C ASN A 119 9.36 6.28 -5.72
N SER A 120 8.93 5.02 -5.56
CA SER A 120 9.86 3.97 -5.21
C SER A 120 10.87 3.70 -6.32
N MET A 121 12.13 3.44 -5.93
CA MET A 121 13.21 3.08 -6.85
C MET A 121 13.09 1.64 -7.38
N TYR A 122 12.31 0.78 -6.71
CA TYR A 122 12.17 -0.66 -7.03
C TYR A 122 10.89 -0.97 -7.80
N ARG A 123 10.39 0.00 -8.56
CA ARG A 123 9.21 -0.23 -9.41
C ARG A 123 9.60 -1.15 -10.55
N VAL A 124 8.84 -2.23 -10.69
CA VAL A 124 8.98 -3.14 -11.82
C VAL A 124 8.03 -2.66 -12.91
N ASP A 125 8.59 -2.12 -13.98
CA ASP A 125 7.85 -1.91 -15.22
C ASP A 125 7.68 -3.27 -15.90
N SER A 126 6.71 -4.07 -15.42
CA SER A 126 6.32 -5.25 -16.18
C SER A 126 5.64 -4.74 -17.45
N LYS A 127 6.24 -5.03 -18.62
CA LYS A 127 5.57 -4.82 -19.90
C LYS A 127 4.42 -5.80 -19.98
N LEU A 128 3.26 -5.45 -19.43
CA LEU A 128 2.02 -6.02 -19.93
C LEU A 128 1.92 -5.50 -21.36
N ALA A 129 2.48 -6.28 -22.28
CA ALA A 129 2.60 -5.94 -23.67
C ALA A 129 1.24 -5.42 -24.16
N GLU A 130 1.29 -4.43 -25.04
CA GLU A 130 0.17 -3.75 -25.71
C GLU A 130 -0.85 -4.70 -26.41
N SER A 131 -0.71 -6.01 -26.22
CA SER A 131 -1.38 -7.12 -26.91
C SER A 131 -2.54 -7.78 -26.15
N GLN A 132 -2.86 -7.40 -24.90
CA GLN A 132 -3.98 -8.02 -24.16
C GLN A 132 -5.13 -7.06 -23.88
N LYS A 133 -5.83 -6.62 -24.94
CA LYS A 133 -7.23 -6.21 -24.77
C LYS A 133 -8.02 -7.50 -24.53
N LEU A 134 -8.55 -7.69 -23.32
CA LEU A 134 -9.62 -8.69 -23.10
C LEU A 134 -10.70 -8.44 -24.17
N ASN A 135 -11.11 -9.49 -24.87
CA ASN A 135 -12.04 -9.37 -25.98
C ASN A 135 -13.41 -8.91 -25.45
N LYS A 136 -13.69 -7.61 -25.57
CA LYS A 136 -14.87 -6.91 -25.00
C LYS A 136 -16.24 -7.38 -25.52
N GLY A 137 -16.29 -8.35 -26.45
CA GLY A 137 -17.44 -8.53 -27.32
C GLY A 137 -18.43 -9.65 -26.98
N LEU A 138 -17.99 -10.79 -26.42
CA LEU A 138 -18.78 -12.05 -26.55
C LEU A 138 -18.57 -13.07 -25.42
N LEU A 139 -17.79 -12.75 -24.39
CA LEU A 139 -17.46 -13.73 -23.35
C LEU A 139 -18.58 -13.84 -22.32
N SER A 140 -18.91 -15.08 -21.94
CA SER A 140 -19.72 -15.31 -20.75
C SER A 140 -18.97 -14.81 -19.51
N SER A 141 -19.68 -14.52 -18.42
CA SER A 141 -19.06 -14.07 -17.16
C SER A 141 -17.99 -15.04 -16.63
N SER A 142 -18.12 -16.35 -16.90
CA SER A 142 -17.14 -17.36 -16.48
C SER A 142 -15.88 -17.38 -17.33
N GLN A 143 -16.01 -17.20 -18.65
CA GLN A 143 -14.86 -17.10 -19.56
C GLN A 143 -14.05 -15.85 -19.27
N TYR A 144 -14.73 -14.72 -19.07
CA TYR A 144 -14.11 -13.44 -18.73
C TYR A 144 -13.26 -13.51 -17.45
N LEU A 145 -13.81 -14.09 -16.37
CA LEU A 145 -13.06 -14.26 -15.12
C LEU A 145 -11.85 -15.18 -15.32
N SER A 146 -11.97 -16.21 -16.17
CA SER A 146 -10.87 -17.13 -16.45
C SER A 146 -9.74 -16.44 -17.21
N GLU A 147 -10.05 -15.60 -18.19
CA GLU A 147 -9.04 -14.79 -18.89
C GLU A 147 -8.32 -13.82 -17.93
N LEU A 148 -9.08 -13.14 -17.05
CA LEU A 148 -8.51 -12.26 -16.03
C LEU A 148 -7.52 -13.00 -15.11
N ARG A 149 -7.89 -14.22 -14.69
CA ARG A 149 -7.03 -15.11 -13.91
C ARG A 149 -5.76 -15.47 -14.66
N GLU A 150 -5.86 -15.88 -15.92
CA GLU A 150 -4.70 -16.25 -16.73
C GLU A 150 -3.76 -15.06 -16.99
N THR A 151 -4.29 -13.86 -17.22
CA THR A 151 -3.48 -12.64 -17.34
C THR A 151 -2.66 -12.40 -16.07
N ALA A 152 -3.30 -12.49 -14.89
CA ALA A 152 -2.59 -12.29 -13.63
C ALA A 152 -1.57 -13.42 -13.35
N LEU A 153 -1.87 -14.67 -13.67
CA LEU A 153 -0.90 -15.77 -13.54
C LEU A 153 0.29 -15.60 -14.49
N SER A 154 0.06 -15.10 -15.71
CA SER A 154 1.10 -14.79 -16.67
C SER A 154 2.04 -13.68 -16.17
N LEU A 155 1.47 -12.62 -15.56
CA LEU A 155 2.26 -11.57 -14.91
C LEU A 155 3.08 -12.10 -13.73
N ALA A 156 2.47 -12.93 -12.87
CA ALA A 156 3.16 -13.51 -11.71
C ALA A 156 4.38 -14.35 -12.12
N ARG A 157 4.29 -15.10 -13.22
CA ARG A 157 5.41 -15.91 -13.76
C ARG A 157 6.59 -15.07 -14.25
N GLN A 158 6.40 -13.77 -14.50
CA GLN A 158 7.48 -12.86 -14.92
C GLN A 158 8.32 -12.34 -13.74
N VAL A 159 7.85 -12.54 -12.50
CA VAL A 159 8.59 -12.12 -11.31
C VAL A 159 9.82 -13.03 -11.13
N PRO A 160 11.06 -12.48 -11.13
CA PRO A 160 12.26 -13.29 -10.97
C PRO A 160 12.26 -14.08 -9.66
N ARG A 161 12.71 -15.33 -9.73
CA ARG A 161 12.82 -16.24 -8.59
C ARG A 161 14.25 -16.72 -8.46
N GLY A 162 14.64 -17.03 -7.23
CA GLY A 162 15.89 -17.73 -6.95
C GLY A 162 15.82 -18.42 -5.60
N ASP A 163 16.92 -19.04 -5.22
CA ASP A 163 16.95 -20.03 -4.14
C ASP A 163 16.73 -19.42 -2.75
N VAL A 164 17.15 -18.16 -2.55
CA VAL A 164 17.07 -17.47 -1.27
C VAL A 164 15.78 -16.67 -1.18
N LEU A 165 14.73 -17.25 -0.60
CA LEU A 165 13.37 -16.68 -0.59
C LEU A 165 13.24 -15.21 -0.14
N HIS A 166 14.15 -14.70 0.70
CA HIS A 166 14.09 -13.31 1.17
C HIS A 166 14.76 -12.31 0.23
N ASP A 167 15.59 -12.79 -0.70
CA ASP A 167 16.30 -11.97 -1.69
C ASP A 167 15.48 -11.75 -2.96
N TYR A 168 14.42 -12.54 -3.15
CA TYR A 168 13.55 -12.50 -4.33
C TYR A 168 12.12 -12.11 -3.98
N ASP A 169 11.47 -11.46 -4.93
CA ASP A 169 10.06 -11.13 -4.85
C ASP A 169 9.21 -12.40 -4.91
N ARG A 170 8.01 -12.34 -4.30
CA ARG A 170 7.03 -13.43 -4.46
C ARG A 170 6.39 -13.32 -5.84
N ASP A 171 6.12 -14.45 -6.48
CA ASP A 171 5.38 -14.57 -7.75
C ASP A 171 3.89 -14.23 -7.57
N ILE A 172 3.64 -13.00 -7.18
CA ILE A 172 2.31 -12.46 -6.92
C ILE A 172 2.08 -11.33 -7.91
N ALA A 173 0.91 -11.36 -8.54
CA ALA A 173 0.46 -10.32 -9.42
C ALA A 173 -1.02 -10.04 -9.19
N ALA A 174 -1.42 -8.82 -9.51
CA ALA A 174 -2.80 -8.38 -9.47
C ALA A 174 -3.16 -7.63 -10.75
N VAL A 175 -4.42 -7.73 -11.16
CA VAL A 175 -4.99 -7.06 -12.32
C VAL A 175 -6.33 -6.46 -11.92
N LEU A 176 -6.58 -5.24 -12.36
CA LEU A 176 -7.82 -4.51 -12.15
C LEU A 176 -8.45 -4.18 -13.49
N VAL A 177 -9.75 -4.39 -13.56
CA VAL A 177 -10.56 -4.22 -14.75
C VAL A 177 -11.83 -3.43 -14.40
N ASP A 178 -12.32 -2.61 -15.33
CA ASP A 178 -13.59 -1.89 -15.18
C ASP A 178 -14.81 -2.83 -15.30
N ALA A 179 -16.02 -2.26 -15.27
CA ALA A 179 -17.26 -3.02 -15.37
C ALA A 179 -17.45 -3.69 -16.73
N GLU A 180 -16.87 -3.10 -17.78
CA GLU A 180 -16.86 -3.58 -19.17
C GLU A 180 -15.71 -4.56 -19.45
N GLY A 181 -14.85 -4.76 -18.45
CA GLY A 181 -13.72 -5.67 -18.45
C GLY A 181 -12.45 -5.19 -19.13
N ALA A 182 -12.32 -3.89 -19.39
CA ALA A 182 -11.07 -3.29 -19.82
C ALA A 182 -10.06 -3.25 -18.65
N ILE A 183 -8.81 -3.64 -18.91
CA ILE A 183 -7.75 -3.53 -17.91
C ILE A 183 -7.48 -2.07 -17.63
N LEU A 184 -7.66 -1.68 -16.36
CA LEU A 184 -7.36 -0.34 -15.86
C LEU A 184 -5.91 -0.25 -15.38
N SER A 185 -5.45 -1.26 -14.65
CA SER A 185 -4.08 -1.32 -14.15
C SER A 185 -3.71 -2.73 -13.72
N TYR A 186 -2.42 -2.93 -13.46
CA TYR A 186 -1.86 -4.17 -12.94
C TYR A 186 -0.64 -3.87 -12.07
N GLY A 187 -0.26 -4.85 -11.28
CA GLY A 187 0.95 -4.78 -10.47
C GLY A 187 1.53 -6.15 -10.22
N VAL A 188 2.85 -6.21 -10.16
CA VAL A 188 3.62 -7.38 -9.71
C VAL A 188 4.28 -7.05 -8.38
N ASN A 189 4.49 -8.04 -7.55
CA ASN A 189 5.17 -7.86 -6.26
C ASN A 189 6.63 -7.46 -6.46
N SER A 190 7.11 -6.49 -5.68
CA SER A 190 8.51 -6.06 -5.63
C SER A 190 9.00 -5.88 -4.18
N ASN A 191 8.56 -6.79 -3.30
CA ASN A 191 8.69 -6.64 -1.85
C ASN A 191 10.04 -7.10 -1.25
N SER A 192 10.93 -7.68 -2.04
CA SER A 192 12.26 -8.13 -1.60
C SER A 192 13.04 -6.97 -0.98
N LYS A 193 13.03 -5.81 -1.63
CA LYS A 193 13.72 -4.58 -1.20
C LYS A 193 12.83 -3.65 -0.36
N ASN A 194 11.56 -3.50 -0.73
CA ASN A 194 10.62 -2.70 0.03
C ASN A 194 9.38 -3.50 0.39
N LYS A 195 9.27 -3.88 1.66
CA LYS A 195 8.24 -4.81 2.15
C LYS A 195 6.80 -4.31 1.98
N THR A 196 6.60 -3.06 1.59
CA THR A 196 5.29 -2.47 1.30
C THR A 196 4.83 -2.67 -0.14
N LEU A 197 5.74 -3.01 -1.08
CA LEU A 197 5.46 -3.05 -2.52
C LEU A 197 4.88 -4.40 -2.95
N HIS A 198 3.67 -4.68 -2.47
CA HIS A 198 2.90 -5.83 -2.93
C HIS A 198 2.24 -5.55 -4.28
N ALA A 199 1.85 -6.60 -4.99
CA ALA A 199 1.22 -6.50 -6.31
C ALA A 199 0.02 -5.55 -6.32
N GLU A 200 -0.86 -5.64 -5.31
CA GLU A 200 -2.05 -4.80 -5.20
C GLU A 200 -1.71 -3.34 -4.88
N VAL A 201 -0.67 -3.11 -4.06
CA VAL A 201 -0.20 -1.74 -3.77
C VAL A 201 0.38 -1.11 -5.03
N ASN A 202 1.23 -1.85 -5.73
CA ASN A 202 1.83 -1.40 -6.99
C ASN A 202 0.76 -1.11 -8.04
N LEU A 203 -0.26 -1.97 -8.15
CA LEU A 203 -1.41 -1.77 -9.03
C LEU A 203 -2.12 -0.44 -8.76
N LEU A 204 -2.53 -0.18 -7.50
CA LEU A 204 -3.31 1.02 -7.20
C LEU A 204 -2.50 2.30 -7.34
N GLN A 205 -1.23 2.26 -6.92
CA GLN A 205 -0.33 3.39 -7.13
C GLN A 205 -0.04 3.63 -8.62
N ASN A 206 0.03 2.58 -9.44
CA ASN A 206 0.16 2.72 -10.89
C ASN A 206 -1.10 3.33 -11.52
N LEU A 207 -2.29 2.84 -11.14
CA LEU A 207 -3.57 3.40 -11.59
C LEU A 207 -3.64 4.91 -11.32
N TYR A 208 -3.32 5.32 -10.09
CA TYR A 208 -3.30 6.72 -9.71
C TYR A 208 -2.30 7.55 -10.54
N ARG A 209 -1.08 7.05 -10.75
CA ARG A 209 -0.09 7.76 -11.58
C ARG A 209 -0.56 7.93 -13.03
N GLN A 210 -1.30 6.95 -13.56
CA GLN A 210 -1.76 6.95 -14.94
C GLN A 210 -3.00 7.83 -15.17
N SER A 211 -3.89 7.91 -14.19
CA SER A 211 -5.24 8.48 -14.40
C SER A 211 -5.75 9.36 -13.26
N SER A 212 -5.11 9.33 -12.09
CA SER A 212 -5.55 10.02 -10.87
C SER A 212 -6.98 9.67 -10.41
N VAL A 213 -7.56 8.58 -10.91
CA VAL A 213 -8.89 8.10 -10.53
C VAL A 213 -8.78 6.96 -9.52
N LYS A 214 -9.75 6.85 -8.60
CA LYS A 214 -9.88 5.71 -7.68
C LYS A 214 -10.30 4.44 -8.42
N ILE A 215 -10.37 3.31 -7.71
CA ILE A 215 -11.02 2.12 -8.26
C ILE A 215 -12.49 2.44 -8.55
N PRO A 216 -12.95 2.39 -9.82
CA PRO A 216 -14.31 2.75 -10.15
C PRO A 216 -15.32 1.73 -9.60
N ALA A 217 -16.58 2.16 -9.46
CA ALA A 217 -17.67 1.28 -9.07
C ALA A 217 -17.79 0.06 -10.02
N ASN A 218 -18.24 -1.08 -9.48
CA ASN A 218 -18.41 -2.35 -10.19
C ASN A 218 -17.13 -2.99 -10.78
N ALA A 219 -15.96 -2.40 -10.57
CA ALA A 219 -14.69 -2.95 -10.99
C ALA A 219 -14.43 -4.35 -10.39
N VAL A 220 -13.60 -5.13 -11.09
CA VAL A 220 -13.14 -6.43 -10.60
C VAL A 220 -11.63 -6.38 -10.41
N LEU A 221 -11.17 -6.72 -9.22
CA LEU A 221 -9.76 -6.93 -8.94
C LEU A 221 -9.50 -8.42 -8.80
N TYR A 222 -8.53 -8.93 -9.53
CA TYR A 222 -8.01 -10.28 -9.35
C TYR A 222 -6.59 -10.19 -8.81
N SER A 223 -6.28 -10.95 -7.76
CA SER A 223 -4.92 -11.13 -7.24
C SER A 223 -4.58 -12.62 -7.21
N THR A 224 -3.37 -13.03 -7.60
CA THR A 224 -3.03 -14.46 -7.58
C THR A 224 -3.10 -15.05 -6.17
N HIS A 225 -2.83 -14.24 -5.15
CA HIS A 225 -2.95 -14.58 -3.74
C HIS A 225 -3.98 -13.69 -3.06
N LYS A 226 -4.58 -14.20 -1.98
CA LYS A 226 -5.50 -13.41 -1.17
C LYS A 226 -4.83 -12.13 -0.64
N PRO A 227 -5.40 -10.93 -0.86
CA PRO A 227 -4.84 -9.68 -0.37
C PRO A 227 -4.66 -9.69 1.15
N CYS A 228 -3.47 -9.30 1.62
CA CYS A 228 -3.20 -9.17 3.06
C CYS A 228 -3.86 -7.89 3.64
N LYS A 229 -3.84 -7.69 4.96
CA LYS A 229 -4.44 -6.54 5.65
C LYS A 229 -4.03 -5.18 5.07
N MET A 230 -2.77 -5.05 4.66
CA MET A 230 -2.25 -3.86 3.98
C MET A 230 -2.93 -3.64 2.62
N CYS A 231 -2.87 -4.65 1.75
CA CYS A 231 -3.46 -4.59 0.41
C CYS A 231 -4.98 -4.40 0.47
N ALA A 232 -5.66 -5.20 1.29
CA ALA A 232 -7.10 -5.13 1.53
C ALA A 232 -7.53 -3.75 2.06
N GLY A 233 -6.77 -3.18 3.00
CA GLY A 233 -7.03 -1.85 3.53
C GLY A 233 -6.88 -0.75 2.48
N MET A 234 -5.86 -0.84 1.61
CA MET A 234 -5.66 0.11 0.51
C MET A 234 -6.75 -0.01 -0.56
N ILE A 235 -7.09 -1.24 -0.97
CA ILE A 235 -8.17 -1.53 -1.92
C ILE A 235 -9.49 -0.94 -1.42
N TYR A 236 -9.86 -1.23 -0.17
CA TYR A 236 -11.10 -0.74 0.43
C TYR A 236 -11.13 0.79 0.54
N HIS A 237 -10.05 1.40 1.03
CA HIS A 237 -10.02 2.84 1.27
C HIS A 237 -9.98 3.66 -0.03
N TRP A 238 -9.42 3.08 -1.10
CA TRP A 238 -9.20 3.75 -2.37
C TRP A 238 -10.14 3.27 -3.48
N CYS A 239 -11.35 2.86 -3.11
CA CYS A 239 -12.45 2.56 -4.01
C CYS A 239 -13.52 3.67 -3.95
N GLU A 240 -14.15 3.97 -5.09
CA GLU A 240 -15.28 4.91 -5.15
C GLU A 240 -16.51 4.37 -4.40
N ASP A 241 -16.82 3.09 -4.64
CA ASP A 241 -17.92 2.38 -3.99
C ASP A 241 -17.45 0.98 -3.56
N PRO A 242 -17.02 0.81 -2.30
CA PRO A 242 -16.59 -0.48 -1.79
C PRO A 242 -17.64 -1.59 -1.85
N ALA A 243 -18.94 -1.26 -1.92
CA ALA A 243 -20.01 -2.27 -1.94
C ALA A 243 -20.16 -2.97 -3.29
N SER A 244 -19.81 -2.30 -4.39
CA SER A 244 -19.86 -2.87 -5.74
C SER A 244 -18.53 -3.52 -6.19
N LEU A 245 -17.45 -3.32 -5.44
CA LEU A 245 -16.15 -3.91 -5.72
C LEU A 245 -16.17 -5.43 -5.55
N ARG A 246 -15.60 -6.15 -6.53
CA ARG A 246 -15.41 -7.61 -6.46
C ARG A 246 -13.92 -7.92 -6.45
N VAL A 247 -13.46 -8.67 -5.45
CA VAL A 247 -12.07 -9.12 -5.36
C VAL A 247 -12.01 -10.64 -5.46
N TYR A 248 -11.21 -11.16 -6.39
CA TYR A 248 -11.00 -12.60 -6.56
C TYR A 248 -9.56 -13.00 -6.32
N TYR A 249 -9.34 -14.23 -5.83
CA TYR A 249 -8.00 -14.79 -5.67
C TYR A 249 -7.89 -16.29 -5.92
N SER A 250 -6.73 -16.77 -6.39
CA SER A 250 -6.50 -18.22 -6.58
C SER A 250 -5.96 -18.92 -5.33
N VAL A 251 -5.04 -18.27 -4.61
CA VAL A 251 -4.34 -18.90 -3.48
C VAL A 251 -4.81 -18.29 -2.16
N GLU A 252 -5.35 -19.13 -1.27
CA GLU A 252 -5.64 -18.75 0.11
C GLU A 252 -4.34 -18.70 0.93
N GLU A 253 -4.10 -17.57 1.58
CA GLU A 253 -2.95 -17.37 2.46
C GLU A 253 -3.37 -17.62 3.91
N LYS A 254 -2.80 -18.65 4.56
CA LYS A 254 -3.16 -19.02 5.94
C LYS A 254 -2.52 -18.11 7.01
N GLY A 255 -1.66 -17.18 6.60
CA GLY A 255 -0.98 -16.24 7.50
C GLY A 255 -1.94 -15.34 8.28
N SER A 256 -1.52 -14.85 9.44
CA SER A 256 -2.32 -13.89 10.25
C SER A 256 -2.54 -12.54 9.56
N LEU A 257 -1.74 -12.25 8.53
CA LEU A 257 -1.85 -11.05 7.70
C LEU A 257 -2.95 -11.15 6.64
N SER A 258 -3.45 -12.34 6.28
CA SER A 258 -4.45 -12.54 5.22
C SER A 258 -5.81 -13.03 5.75
N ARG A 259 -5.97 -13.02 7.08
CA ARG A 259 -7.22 -13.33 7.78
C ARG A 259 -7.81 -12.08 8.40
N GLU A 260 -9.14 -12.04 8.47
CA GLU A 260 -9.91 -10.94 9.10
C GLU A 260 -9.53 -9.56 8.52
N THR A 261 -9.23 -9.54 7.22
CA THR A 261 -9.05 -8.30 6.50
C THR A 261 -10.37 -7.54 6.41
N ILE A 262 -10.34 -6.25 6.08
CA ILE A 262 -11.56 -5.48 5.87
C ILE A 262 -12.42 -6.08 4.74
N LEU A 263 -11.79 -6.68 3.71
CA LEU A 263 -12.49 -7.36 2.63
C LEU A 263 -13.19 -8.64 3.14
N ASP A 264 -12.56 -9.41 4.01
CA ASP A 264 -13.17 -10.62 4.60
C ASP A 264 -14.42 -10.24 5.41
N LYS A 265 -14.30 -9.21 6.26
CA LYS A 265 -15.39 -8.75 7.14
C LYS A 265 -16.62 -8.29 6.36
N LEU A 266 -16.40 -7.76 5.16
CA LEU A 266 -17.45 -7.27 4.27
C LEU A 266 -17.82 -8.28 3.17
N SER A 267 -17.21 -9.47 3.17
CA SER A 267 -17.40 -10.51 2.13
C SER A 267 -17.13 -10.02 0.69
N LEU A 268 -16.18 -9.10 0.52
CA LEU A 268 -15.82 -8.48 -0.76
C LEU A 268 -14.76 -9.27 -1.54
N ASN A 269 -13.95 -10.08 -0.85
CA ASN A 269 -12.99 -11.00 -1.46
C ASN A 269 -13.54 -12.43 -1.48
N LYS A 270 -13.37 -13.12 -2.60
CA LYS A 270 -13.82 -14.49 -2.80
C LYS A 270 -12.71 -15.33 -3.44
N PRO A 271 -12.57 -16.61 -3.07
CA PRO A 271 -11.76 -17.52 -3.85
C PRO A 271 -12.34 -17.55 -5.28
N PHE A 272 -11.45 -17.68 -6.26
CA PHE A 272 -11.86 -17.84 -7.64
C PHE A 272 -12.73 -19.09 -7.78
N PRO A 273 -13.86 -19.03 -8.52
CA PRO A 273 -14.79 -20.16 -8.61
C PRO A 273 -14.07 -21.44 -9.04
N ALA A 274 -14.35 -22.56 -8.37
CA ALA A 274 -13.95 -23.87 -8.87
C ALA A 274 -14.65 -24.10 -10.21
N GLN A 275 -13.89 -24.57 -11.21
CA GLN A 275 -14.43 -24.97 -12.52
C GLN A 275 -15.17 -26.29 -12.42
#